data_AF-A0A2E4YC01-F1
#
_entry.id   AF-A0A2E4YC01-F1
#
_cell.length_a   1.000
_cell.length_b   1.000
_cell.length_c   1.000
_cell.angle_alpha   90.00
_cell.angle_beta   90.00
_cell.angle_gamma   90.00
#
_symmetry.space_group_name_H-M   'P 1'
#
loop_
_entity.id
_entity.type
_entity.pdbx_description
1 polymer ?
#
loop_
_entity_poly.entity_id
_entity_poly.type
_entity_poly.pdbx_seq_one_letter_code
_entity_poly.pdbx_strand_id
1 'polypeptide(L)'
;MQSSIAIEDKMMEQYKGKLQLVNTFTESRLFRTKQNQNKTNVDDAAELSFAYMMILNMFNKDYEFAPLASDYASRTVAYRNFDYFRTSGTDLYVMINRLIGKEVNDDDPRDKIALSRINLKRQEAIRYLSHIAANKSESGFEQRMLLRFQRDLNIQDGMLKSMRRLIGDWDNLSQNQKALVTTRMMQYLRRKAMRSELMPALAKFQKRGNYIVNDKKDTKKKIWDSPITKAGVAIGAIYGAGKLGKELGKTSYQTGRNLGGKFQSRGK
;
A
#
# COMPACT_ATOMS: atom_id res chain seq x y z
N MET A 1 6.12 38.97 21.26
CA MET A 1 5.52 38.18 22.35
C MET A 1 4.29 37.39 21.88
N GLN A 2 3.27 38.02 21.28
CA GLN A 2 2.09 37.34 20.71
C GLN A 2 2.41 36.30 19.62
N SER A 3 3.46 36.50 18.81
CA SER A 3 3.89 35.54 17.78
C SER A 3 4.48 34.24 18.34
N SER A 4 5.11 34.28 19.52
CA SER A 4 5.73 33.10 20.14
C SER A 4 4.69 32.19 20.79
N ILE A 5 3.66 32.79 21.41
CA ILE A 5 2.53 32.09 22.04
C ILE A 5 1.70 31.35 20.98
N ALA A 6 1.45 31.99 19.83
CA ALA A 6 0.72 31.36 18.72
C ALA A 6 1.47 30.16 18.07
N ILE A 7 2.80 30.11 18.18
CA ILE A 7 3.61 28.98 17.73
C ILE A 7 3.52 27.85 18.75
N GLU A 8 3.63 28.14 20.05
CA GLU A 8 3.46 27.15 21.11
C GLU A 8 2.07 26.51 21.09
N ASP A 9 1.00 27.29 20.91
CA ASP A 9 -0.37 26.75 20.85
C ASP A 9 -0.56 25.81 19.65
N LYS A 10 -0.04 26.16 18.47
CA LYS A 10 -0.08 25.28 17.29
C LYS A 10 0.73 24.01 17.50
N MET A 11 1.89 24.11 18.13
CA MET A 11 2.72 22.95 18.48
C MET A 11 1.99 22.04 19.46
N MET A 12 1.39 22.60 20.50
CA MET A 12 0.66 21.84 21.53
C MET A 12 -0.60 21.17 20.97
N GLU A 13 -1.30 21.82 20.04
CA GLU A 13 -2.46 21.24 19.36
C GLU A 13 -2.06 20.11 18.41
N GLN A 14 -0.95 20.26 17.68
CA GLN A 14 -0.36 19.19 16.88
C GLN A 14 0.07 17.99 17.75
N TYR A 15 0.69 18.24 18.91
CA TYR A 15 1.08 17.20 19.87
C TYR A 15 -0.12 16.50 20.48
N LYS A 16 -1.17 17.22 20.89
CA LYS A 16 -2.42 16.63 21.37
C LYS A 16 -3.10 15.78 20.30
N GLY A 17 -3.15 16.26 19.06
CA GLY A 17 -3.67 15.48 17.92
C GLY A 17 -2.88 14.20 17.65
N LYS A 18 -1.55 14.24 17.80
CA LYS A 18 -0.66 13.08 17.69
C LYS A 18 -0.92 12.06 18.81
N LEU A 19 -1.01 12.52 20.07
CA LEU A 19 -1.29 11.67 21.24
C LEU A 19 -2.68 11.01 21.19
N GLN A 20 -3.70 11.71 20.69
CA GLN A 20 -5.06 11.16 20.55
C GLN A 20 -5.13 10.05 19.48
N LEU A 21 -4.41 10.20 18.35
CA LEU A 21 -4.34 9.14 17.33
C LEU A 21 -3.67 7.88 17.87
N VAL A 22 -2.56 8.05 18.60
CA VAL A 22 -1.78 6.97 19.22
C VAL A 22 -2.61 6.14 20.22
N ASN A 23 -3.48 6.78 20.99
CA ASN A 23 -4.37 6.09 21.94
C ASN A 23 -5.60 5.42 21.28
N THR A 24 -5.88 5.67 19.99
CA THR A 24 -7.05 5.10 19.30
C THR A 24 -6.74 3.76 18.61
N PHE A 25 -5.46 3.37 18.49
CA PHE A 25 -5.04 2.16 17.78
C PHE A 25 -4.69 0.98 18.69
N THR A 26 -5.15 1.00 19.94
CA THR A 26 -4.91 -0.07 20.92
C THR A 26 -5.91 -1.23 20.83
N GLU A 27 -6.98 -1.10 20.07
CA GLU A 27 -8.01 -2.14 19.93
C GLU A 27 -8.51 -2.19 18.48
N SER A 28 -8.47 -3.39 17.91
CA SER A 28 -8.98 -3.66 16.56
C SER A 28 -10.40 -3.14 16.40
N ARG A 29 -10.56 -2.20 15.46
CA ARG A 29 -11.87 -1.65 15.09
C ARG A 29 -12.64 -2.57 14.15
N LEU A 30 -11.94 -3.42 13.39
CA LEU A 30 -12.53 -4.42 12.50
C LEU A 30 -12.94 -5.69 13.25
N PHE A 31 -12.12 -6.16 14.20
CA PHE A 31 -12.24 -7.49 14.80
C PHE A 31 -12.30 -7.42 16.33
N ARG A 32 -13.38 -6.81 16.84
CA ARG A 32 -13.62 -6.64 18.28
C ARG A 32 -13.71 -7.96 19.06
N THR A 33 -14.07 -9.07 18.39
CA THR A 33 -14.23 -10.38 19.02
C THR A 33 -13.57 -11.49 18.19
N LYS A 34 -13.13 -12.56 18.85
CA LYS A 34 -12.59 -13.77 18.19
C LYS A 34 -13.60 -14.38 17.21
N GLN A 35 -14.89 -14.32 17.53
CA GLN A 35 -15.94 -14.79 16.62
C GLN A 35 -15.99 -13.98 15.32
N ASN A 36 -15.85 -12.64 15.40
CA ASN A 36 -15.85 -11.79 14.21
C ASN A 36 -14.60 -12.00 13.36
N GLN A 37 -13.45 -12.26 14.00
CA GLN A 37 -12.23 -12.66 13.31
C GLN A 37 -12.42 -13.98 12.56
N ASN A 38 -13.00 -15.01 13.19
CA ASN A 38 -13.20 -16.32 12.57
C ASN A 38 -14.17 -16.26 11.38
N LYS A 39 -15.21 -15.42 11.45
CA LYS A 39 -16.15 -15.17 10.34
C LYS A 39 -15.53 -14.45 9.15
N THR A 40 -14.33 -13.88 9.31
CA THR A 40 -13.65 -13.16 8.24
C THR A 40 -12.96 -14.15 7.33
N ASN A 41 -13.23 -14.01 6.03
CA ASN A 41 -12.60 -14.82 5.00
C ASN A 41 -11.07 -14.67 5.08
N VAL A 42 -10.37 -15.80 5.03
CA VAL A 42 -8.90 -15.86 5.05
C VAL A 42 -8.29 -15.03 3.92
N ASP A 43 -8.88 -15.03 2.72
CA ASP A 43 -8.40 -14.24 1.58
C ASP A 43 -8.51 -12.73 1.87
N ASP A 44 -9.61 -12.28 2.46
CA ASP A 44 -9.79 -10.88 2.85
C ASP A 44 -8.81 -10.47 3.95
N ALA A 45 -8.57 -11.34 4.94
CA ALA A 45 -7.56 -11.10 5.97
C ALA A 45 -6.14 -11.01 5.38
N ALA A 46 -5.81 -11.84 4.40
CA ALA A 46 -4.52 -11.82 3.70
C ALA A 46 -4.35 -10.52 2.90
N GLU A 47 -5.34 -10.14 2.11
CA GLU A 47 -5.28 -8.93 1.31
C GLU A 47 -5.27 -7.64 2.15
N LEU A 48 -6.07 -7.58 3.21
CA LEU A 48 -6.08 -6.44 4.12
C LEU A 48 -4.77 -6.35 4.92
N SER A 49 -4.21 -7.48 5.37
CA SER A 49 -2.87 -7.49 5.99
C SER A 49 -1.83 -6.87 5.05
N PHE A 50 -1.86 -7.25 3.79
CA PHE A 50 -0.96 -6.73 2.78
C PHE A 50 -1.19 -5.23 2.51
N ALA A 51 -2.45 -4.79 2.43
CA ALA A 51 -2.80 -3.38 2.28
C ALA A 51 -2.28 -2.54 3.46
N TYR A 52 -2.41 -3.02 4.69
CA TYR A 52 -1.89 -2.35 5.88
C TYR A 52 -0.36 -2.26 5.84
N MET A 53 0.34 -3.35 5.48
CA MET A 53 1.81 -3.33 5.32
C MET A 53 2.27 -2.30 4.28
N MET A 54 1.52 -2.13 3.20
CA MET A 54 1.78 -1.11 2.18
C MET A 54 1.49 0.32 2.69
N ILE A 55 0.40 0.53 3.42
CA ILE A 55 0.07 1.84 4.02
C ILE A 55 1.14 2.25 5.03
N LEU A 56 1.58 1.32 5.88
CA LEU A 56 2.66 1.58 6.82
C LEU A 56 3.95 1.95 6.10
N ASN A 57 4.26 1.32 4.96
CA ASN A 57 5.39 1.74 4.12
C ASN A 57 5.23 3.19 3.64
N MET A 58 4.07 3.54 3.08
CA MET A 58 3.78 4.89 2.59
C MET A 58 3.93 5.94 3.70
N PHE A 59 3.41 5.66 4.89
CA PHE A 59 3.51 6.55 6.04
C PHE A 59 4.94 6.66 6.55
N ASN A 60 5.68 5.55 6.62
CA ASN A 60 7.07 5.54 7.07
C ASN A 60 8.02 6.33 6.15
N LYS A 61 7.66 6.45 4.86
CA LYS A 61 8.39 7.30 3.89
C LYS A 61 8.05 8.77 3.97
N ASP A 62 7.07 9.14 4.75
CA ASP A 62 6.63 10.51 4.88
C ASP A 62 7.02 11.08 6.24
N TYR A 63 7.65 12.26 6.23
CA TYR A 63 8.22 12.86 7.44
C TYR A 63 7.19 13.07 8.56
N GLU A 64 5.96 13.50 8.24
CA GLU A 64 4.94 13.78 9.24
C GLU A 64 4.24 12.52 9.75
N PHE A 65 4.14 11.50 8.90
CA PHE A 65 3.38 10.27 9.21
C PHE A 65 4.28 9.12 9.67
N ALA A 66 5.60 9.22 9.51
CA ALA A 66 6.54 8.21 9.98
C ALA A 66 6.38 7.91 11.48
N PRO A 67 6.26 8.91 12.39
CA PRO A 67 6.02 8.62 13.80
C PRO A 67 4.74 7.83 14.07
N LEU A 68 3.69 8.06 13.27
CA LEU A 68 2.45 7.31 13.38
C LEU A 68 2.62 5.86 12.89
N ALA A 69 3.33 5.65 11.79
CA ALA A 69 3.64 4.32 11.28
C ALA A 69 4.48 3.52 12.29
N SER A 70 5.48 4.16 12.89
CA SER A 70 6.35 3.57 13.91
C SER A 70 5.57 3.16 15.16
N ASP A 71 4.70 4.02 15.69
CA ASP A 71 3.87 3.68 16.86
C ASP A 71 2.90 2.53 16.54
N TYR A 72 2.20 2.58 15.40
CA TYR A 72 1.29 1.52 14.98
C TYR A 72 2.01 0.17 14.80
N ALA A 73 3.16 0.17 14.14
CA ALA A 73 3.96 -1.02 13.93
C ALA A 73 4.50 -1.59 15.25
N SER A 74 4.96 -0.72 16.16
CA SER A 74 5.42 -1.09 17.51
C SER A 74 4.32 -1.80 18.30
N ARG A 75 3.10 -1.25 18.30
CA ARG A 75 1.92 -1.88 18.93
C ARG A 75 1.58 -3.22 18.30
N THR A 76 1.62 -3.30 16.97
CA THR A 76 1.33 -4.54 16.23
C THR A 76 2.29 -5.67 16.60
N VAL A 77 3.57 -5.38 16.83
CA VAL A 77 4.57 -6.41 17.21
C VAL A 77 4.76 -6.57 18.71
N ALA A 78 4.04 -5.85 19.57
CA ALA A 78 4.24 -5.87 21.01
C ALA A 78 4.20 -7.30 21.61
N TYR A 79 3.31 -8.15 21.11
CA TYR A 79 3.17 -9.54 21.56
C TYR A 79 4.09 -10.53 20.82
N ARG A 80 4.70 -10.10 19.70
CA ARG A 80 5.66 -10.79 18.81
C ARG A 80 5.20 -12.11 18.17
N ASN A 81 4.51 -12.99 18.88
CA ASN A 81 4.27 -14.36 18.44
C ASN A 81 3.05 -14.54 17.52
N PHE A 82 2.06 -13.64 17.56
CA PHE A 82 0.79 -13.74 16.82
C PHE A 82 0.04 -15.08 17.06
N ASP A 83 0.38 -15.82 18.12
CA ASP A 83 -0.13 -17.19 18.35
C ASP A 83 -1.61 -17.16 18.73
N TYR A 84 -2.01 -16.17 19.53
CA TYR A 84 -3.32 -16.09 20.17
C TYR A 84 -4.04 -14.80 19.82
N PHE A 85 -5.37 -14.89 19.73
CA PHE A 85 -6.21 -13.70 19.61
C PHE A 85 -6.00 -12.76 20.80
N ARG A 86 -5.92 -11.46 20.52
CA ARG A 86 -5.78 -10.41 21.53
C ARG A 86 -6.79 -9.32 21.22
N THR A 87 -7.64 -9.00 22.20
CA THR A 87 -8.58 -7.87 22.12
C THR A 87 -7.82 -6.55 22.01
N SER A 88 -6.74 -6.40 22.77
CA SER A 88 -5.81 -5.26 22.73
C SER A 88 -4.81 -5.30 21.55
N GLY A 89 -5.09 -6.12 20.54
CA GLY A 89 -4.30 -6.17 19.31
C GLY A 89 -4.81 -5.15 18.29
N THR A 90 -3.89 -4.61 17.48
CA THR A 90 -4.25 -3.79 16.31
C THR A 90 -5.03 -4.62 15.27
N ASP A 91 -5.72 -3.96 14.33
CA ASP A 91 -6.35 -4.66 13.20
C ASP A 91 -5.34 -5.56 12.48
N LEU A 92 -4.12 -5.07 12.22
CA LEU A 92 -3.07 -5.85 11.56
C LEU A 92 -2.63 -7.05 12.40
N TYR A 93 -2.53 -6.91 13.72
CA TYR A 93 -2.21 -8.03 14.60
C TYR A 93 -3.26 -9.13 14.47
N VAL A 94 -4.54 -8.76 14.55
CA VAL A 94 -5.64 -9.72 14.50
C VAL A 94 -5.72 -10.40 13.14
N MET A 95 -5.49 -9.68 12.05
CA MET A 95 -5.42 -10.29 10.72
C MET A 95 -4.24 -11.26 10.61
N ILE A 96 -3.03 -10.88 11.02
CA ILE A 96 -1.88 -11.81 11.01
C ILE A 96 -2.15 -13.04 11.89
N ASN A 97 -2.76 -12.86 13.07
CA ASN A 97 -3.17 -13.96 13.94
C ASN A 97 -4.18 -14.89 13.26
N ARG A 98 -5.11 -14.38 12.46
CA ARG A 98 -6.05 -15.22 11.68
C ARG A 98 -5.34 -16.08 10.65
N LEU A 99 -4.22 -15.60 10.10
CA LEU A 99 -3.49 -16.26 9.03
C LEU A 99 -2.47 -17.29 9.53
N ILE A 100 -1.80 -17.00 10.65
CA ILE A 100 -0.65 -17.80 11.14
C ILE A 100 -0.69 -18.13 12.63
N GLY A 101 -1.81 -17.87 13.30
CA GLY A 101 -2.00 -18.17 14.72
C GLY A 101 -2.10 -19.67 14.99
N LYS A 102 -2.02 -20.05 16.26
CA LYS A 102 -2.17 -21.45 16.71
C LYS A 102 -3.62 -21.85 16.93
N GLU A 103 -4.49 -20.89 17.22
CA GLU A 103 -5.91 -21.11 17.51
C GLU A 103 -6.82 -20.66 16.36
N VAL A 104 -6.33 -20.77 15.13
CA VAL A 104 -7.09 -20.43 13.94
C VAL A 104 -8.20 -21.46 13.79
N ASN A 105 -9.47 -21.03 13.82
CA ASN A 105 -10.57 -21.91 13.47
C ASN A 105 -10.58 -22.05 11.94
N ASP A 106 -10.38 -23.27 11.45
CA ASP A 106 -10.41 -23.61 10.04
C ASP A 106 -11.47 -24.68 9.74
N ASP A 107 -12.54 -24.76 10.55
CA ASP A 107 -13.56 -25.81 10.42
C ASP A 107 -14.21 -25.82 9.02
N ASP A 108 -14.27 -24.66 8.35
CA ASP A 108 -14.71 -24.55 6.95
C ASP A 108 -13.63 -25.10 5.99
N PRO A 109 -13.95 -26.08 5.12
CA PRO A 109 -13.03 -26.59 4.10
C PRO A 109 -12.41 -25.51 3.21
N ARG A 110 -13.12 -24.40 2.95
CA ARG A 110 -12.62 -23.28 2.15
C ARG A 110 -11.46 -22.57 2.86
N ASP A 111 -11.58 -22.38 4.16
CA ASP A 111 -10.53 -21.75 4.98
C ASP A 111 -9.30 -22.65 5.04
N LYS A 112 -9.46 -23.97 5.18
CA LYS A 112 -8.32 -24.92 5.12
C LYS A 112 -7.54 -24.79 3.81
N ILE A 113 -8.26 -24.74 2.69
CA ILE A 113 -7.64 -24.58 1.36
C ILE A 113 -6.95 -23.23 1.25
N ALA A 114 -7.57 -22.14 1.69
CA ALA A 114 -6.98 -20.81 1.64
C ALA A 114 -5.71 -20.72 2.52
N LEU A 115 -5.77 -21.18 3.77
CA LEU A 115 -4.65 -21.21 4.70
C LEU A 115 -3.50 -22.09 4.17
N SER A 116 -3.80 -23.21 3.50
CA SER A 116 -2.76 -24.07 2.90
C SER A 116 -1.91 -23.37 1.84
N ARG A 117 -2.41 -22.28 1.25
CA ARG A 117 -1.71 -21.47 0.25
C ARG A 117 -0.92 -20.31 0.87
N ILE A 118 -1.14 -20.03 2.15
CA ILE A 118 -0.47 -18.95 2.87
C ILE A 118 0.79 -19.50 3.52
N ASN A 119 1.91 -18.83 3.25
CA ASN A 119 3.22 -19.16 3.78
C ASN A 119 3.87 -17.95 4.48
N LEU A 120 3.05 -17.13 5.15
CA LEU A 120 3.54 -15.96 5.87
C LEU A 120 4.44 -16.41 7.03
N LYS A 121 5.73 -16.12 6.91
CA LYS A 121 6.68 -16.41 7.97
C LYS A 121 6.59 -15.37 9.08
N ARG A 122 6.30 -15.81 10.30
CA ARG A 122 6.26 -14.97 11.50
C ARG A 122 7.48 -14.05 11.63
N GLN A 123 8.68 -14.60 11.49
CA GLN A 123 9.93 -13.84 11.62
C GLN A 123 10.04 -12.70 10.60
N GLU A 124 9.55 -12.92 9.37
CA GLU A 124 9.55 -11.90 8.32
C GLU A 124 8.56 -10.78 8.63
N ALA A 125 7.36 -11.11 9.12
CA ALA A 125 6.37 -10.13 9.57
C ALA A 125 6.93 -9.27 10.74
N ILE A 126 7.52 -9.91 11.75
CA ILE A 126 8.17 -9.21 12.87
C ILE A 126 9.31 -8.33 12.34
N ARG A 127 10.17 -8.85 11.46
CA ARG A 127 11.33 -8.11 10.94
C ARG A 127 10.89 -6.84 10.21
N TYR A 128 9.90 -6.94 9.34
CA TYR A 128 9.37 -5.80 8.60
C TYR A 128 8.70 -4.76 9.51
N LEU A 129 7.83 -5.21 10.41
CA LEU A 129 7.15 -4.30 11.32
C LEU A 129 8.13 -3.68 12.33
N SER A 130 9.17 -4.41 12.76
CA SER A 130 10.23 -3.87 13.62
C SER A 130 11.10 -2.85 12.89
N HIS A 131 11.33 -3.03 11.58
CA HIS A 131 11.98 -2.04 10.72
C HIS A 131 11.20 -0.71 10.70
N ILE A 132 9.89 -0.78 10.50
CA ILE A 132 9.00 0.40 10.54
C ILE A 132 8.89 0.99 11.96
N ALA A 133 8.77 0.14 12.98
CA ALA A 133 8.73 0.56 14.39
C ALA A 133 9.95 1.40 14.78
N ALA A 134 11.12 1.05 14.23
CA ALA A 134 12.36 1.78 14.44
C ALA A 134 12.51 3.03 13.53
N ASN A 135 11.48 3.44 12.79
CA ASN A 135 11.53 4.49 11.76
C ASN A 135 12.67 4.29 10.75
N LYS A 136 13.08 3.04 10.49
CA LYS A 136 14.10 2.75 9.48
C LYS A 136 13.46 2.86 8.10
N SER A 137 14.19 3.41 7.14
CA SER A 137 13.75 3.56 5.76
C SER A 137 14.85 3.05 4.84
N GLU A 138 14.60 1.92 4.17
CA GLU A 138 15.54 1.31 3.22
C GLU A 138 14.73 0.71 2.06
N SER A 139 14.71 1.44 0.94
CA SER A 139 13.83 1.12 -0.19
C SER A 139 14.10 -0.28 -0.76
N GLY A 140 15.37 -0.71 -0.80
CA GLY A 140 15.74 -2.06 -1.21
C GLY A 140 15.15 -3.15 -0.31
N PHE A 141 15.23 -2.97 1.02
CA PHE A 141 14.64 -3.89 1.99
C PHE A 141 13.11 -3.94 1.87
N GLU A 142 12.45 -2.79 1.85
CA GLU A 142 10.99 -2.69 1.81
C GLU A 142 10.41 -3.28 0.52
N GLN A 143 11.03 -3.01 -0.63
CA GLN A 143 10.63 -3.60 -1.91
C GLN A 143 10.69 -5.13 -1.87
N ARG A 144 11.80 -5.68 -1.35
CA ARG A 144 11.98 -7.13 -1.21
C ARG A 144 10.94 -7.73 -0.26
N MET A 145 10.67 -7.08 0.87
CA MET A 145 9.68 -7.55 1.85
C MET A 145 8.27 -7.50 1.31
N LEU A 146 7.85 -6.40 0.69
CA LEU A 146 6.53 -6.28 0.09
C LEU A 146 6.32 -7.29 -1.05
N LEU A 147 7.34 -7.55 -1.87
CA LEU A 147 7.27 -8.59 -2.89
C LEU A 147 7.16 -9.99 -2.28
N ARG A 148 7.89 -10.25 -1.19
CA ARG A 148 7.79 -11.50 -0.44
C ARG A 148 6.39 -11.68 0.14
N PHE A 149 5.85 -10.69 0.85
CA PHE A 149 4.51 -10.75 1.42
C PHE A 149 3.43 -10.92 0.37
N GLN A 150 3.56 -10.29 -0.81
CA GLN A 150 2.64 -10.51 -1.92
C GLN A 150 2.54 -12.01 -2.30
N ARG A 151 3.67 -12.74 -2.26
CA ARG A 151 3.72 -14.19 -2.56
C ARG A 151 3.24 -15.01 -1.36
N ASP A 152 3.77 -14.72 -0.18
CA ASP A 152 3.50 -15.48 1.04
C ASP A 152 2.04 -15.37 1.50
N LEU A 153 1.37 -14.25 1.21
CA LEU A 153 -0.06 -14.03 1.45
C LEU A 153 -0.94 -14.47 0.27
N ASN A 154 -0.36 -15.09 -0.76
CA ASN A 154 -1.06 -15.54 -1.96
C ASN A 154 -1.93 -14.45 -2.62
N ILE A 155 -1.43 -13.21 -2.72
CA ILE A 155 -2.21 -12.08 -3.22
C ILE A 155 -2.50 -12.27 -4.71
N GLN A 156 -3.78 -12.36 -5.06
CA GLN A 156 -4.21 -12.52 -6.45
C GLN A 156 -4.68 -11.24 -7.11
N ASP A 157 -5.26 -10.31 -6.34
CA ASP A 157 -5.79 -9.04 -6.85
C ASP A 157 -4.73 -8.21 -7.61
N GLY A 158 -5.05 -7.89 -8.87
CA GLY A 158 -4.17 -7.15 -9.76
C GLY A 158 -3.94 -5.70 -9.33
N MET A 159 -4.91 -5.08 -8.67
CA MET A 159 -4.80 -3.72 -8.17
C MET A 159 -3.80 -3.65 -7.00
N LEU A 160 -3.87 -4.58 -6.04
CA LEU A 160 -2.90 -4.68 -4.94
C LEU A 160 -1.48 -4.93 -5.46
N LYS A 161 -1.31 -5.83 -6.43
CA LYS A 161 -0.02 -6.09 -7.09
C LYS A 161 0.55 -4.82 -7.72
N SER A 162 -0.30 -4.01 -8.35
CA SER A 162 0.13 -2.78 -9.00
C SER A 162 0.41 -1.64 -8.03
N MET A 163 -0.43 -1.48 -7.00
CA MET A 163 -0.16 -0.54 -5.90
C MET A 163 1.16 -0.89 -5.21
N ARG A 164 1.46 -2.17 -4.96
CA ARG A 164 2.74 -2.61 -4.39
C ARG A 164 3.93 -2.19 -5.24
N ARG A 165 3.84 -2.31 -6.58
CA ARG A 165 4.93 -1.87 -7.48
C ARG A 165 5.25 -0.40 -7.26
N LEU A 166 4.22 0.45 -7.23
CA LEU A 166 4.38 1.88 -6.99
C LEU A 166 4.87 2.16 -5.57
N ILE A 167 4.25 1.58 -4.54
CA ILE A 167 4.56 1.83 -3.13
C ILE A 167 5.96 1.33 -2.76
N GLY A 168 6.44 0.24 -3.35
CA GLY A 168 7.82 -0.20 -3.15
C GLY A 168 8.83 0.83 -3.65
N ASP A 169 8.50 1.56 -4.71
CA ASP A 169 9.36 2.57 -5.32
C ASP A 169 8.97 4.00 -4.91
N TRP A 170 8.40 4.15 -3.71
CA TRP A 170 7.76 5.39 -3.24
C TRP A 170 8.63 6.64 -3.39
N ASP A 171 9.92 6.52 -3.09
CA ASP A 171 10.88 7.64 -3.11
C ASP A 171 11.09 8.20 -4.51
N ASN A 172 10.90 7.36 -5.55
CA ASN A 172 11.05 7.73 -6.95
C ASN A 172 9.72 8.09 -7.63
N LEU A 173 8.59 8.04 -6.90
CA LEU A 173 7.29 8.40 -7.46
C LEU A 173 7.13 9.91 -7.60
N SER A 174 6.64 10.32 -8.77
CA SER A 174 6.10 11.67 -8.98
C SER A 174 4.87 11.93 -8.09
N GLN A 175 4.56 13.21 -7.87
CA GLN A 175 3.39 13.63 -7.07
C GLN A 175 2.09 13.03 -7.61
N ASN A 176 1.94 12.93 -8.94
CA ASN A 176 0.77 12.33 -9.58
C ASN A 176 0.66 10.83 -9.31
N GLN A 177 1.78 10.11 -9.32
CA GLN A 177 1.78 8.68 -8.99
C GLN A 177 1.46 8.43 -7.51
N LYS A 178 2.00 9.27 -6.60
CA LYS A 178 1.64 9.25 -5.18
C LYS A 178 0.15 9.55 -4.97
N ALA A 179 -0.40 10.51 -5.72
CA ALA A 179 -1.83 10.84 -5.69
C ALA A 179 -2.72 9.67 -6.14
N LEU A 180 -2.36 9.05 -7.27
CA LEU A 180 -3.08 7.92 -7.83
C LEU A 180 -3.07 6.75 -6.86
N VAL A 181 -1.89 6.31 -6.40
CA VAL A 181 -1.79 5.12 -5.56
C VAL A 181 -2.48 5.31 -4.21
N THR A 182 -2.37 6.50 -3.60
CA THR A 182 -3.06 6.83 -2.34
C THR A 182 -4.57 6.85 -2.54
N THR A 183 -5.07 7.41 -3.65
CA THR A 183 -6.50 7.40 -3.98
C THR A 183 -7.03 5.97 -4.14
N ARG A 184 -6.29 5.10 -4.83
CA ARG A 184 -6.67 3.69 -5.01
C ARG A 184 -6.63 2.92 -3.70
N MET A 185 -5.64 3.18 -2.85
CA MET A 185 -5.58 2.60 -1.50
C MET A 185 -6.79 3.01 -0.66
N MET A 186 -7.18 4.29 -0.73
CA MET A 186 -8.37 4.80 -0.05
C MET A 186 -9.65 4.15 -0.56
N GLN A 187 -9.80 4.00 -1.88
CA GLN A 187 -10.93 3.31 -2.50
C GLN A 187 -10.98 1.83 -2.11
N TYR A 188 -9.82 1.16 -2.03
CA TYR A 188 -9.72 -0.22 -1.60
C TYR A 188 -10.19 -0.39 -0.15
N LEU A 189 -9.65 0.39 0.78
CA LEU A 189 -10.08 0.32 2.18
C LEU A 189 -11.54 0.73 2.35
N ARG A 190 -12.08 1.69 1.59
CA ARG A 190 -13.51 2.05 1.69
C ARG A 190 -14.42 0.89 1.32
N ARG A 191 -14.02 0.07 0.35
CA ARG A 191 -14.80 -1.10 -0.08
C ARG A 191 -14.68 -2.27 0.88
N LYS A 192 -13.48 -2.55 1.41
CA LYS A 192 -13.22 -3.76 2.20
C LYS A 192 -13.16 -3.56 3.72
N ALA A 193 -12.75 -2.40 4.19
CA ALA A 193 -12.46 -2.14 5.60
C ALA A 193 -12.74 -0.68 5.98
N MET A 194 -13.95 -0.19 5.71
CA MET A 194 -14.31 1.22 5.96
C MET A 194 -14.09 1.65 7.42
N ARG A 195 -14.26 0.71 8.35
CA ARG A 195 -14.16 0.95 9.80
C ARG A 195 -12.74 0.70 10.35
N SER A 196 -11.76 0.50 9.48
CA SER A 196 -10.36 0.25 9.87
C SER A 196 -9.76 1.36 10.70
N GLU A 197 -8.83 0.98 11.57
CA GLU A 197 -7.95 1.88 12.29
C GLU A 197 -7.19 2.84 11.37
N LEU A 198 -6.60 2.34 10.28
CA LEU A 198 -5.78 3.18 9.39
C LEU A 198 -6.60 4.06 8.44
N MET A 199 -7.90 3.85 8.28
CA MET A 199 -8.77 4.67 7.41
C MET A 199 -8.69 6.19 7.70
N PRO A 200 -8.94 6.66 8.93
CA PRO A 200 -8.85 8.09 9.24
C PRO A 200 -7.44 8.65 9.04
N ALA A 201 -6.40 7.87 9.34
CA ALA A 201 -5.02 8.28 9.09
C ALA A 201 -4.74 8.41 7.59
N LEU A 202 -5.18 7.44 6.78
CA LEU A 202 -5.03 7.47 5.33
C LEU A 202 -5.80 8.63 4.70
N ALA A 203 -6.99 8.95 5.21
CA ALA A 203 -7.75 10.13 4.76
C ALA A 203 -6.99 11.44 5.03
N LYS A 204 -6.39 11.58 6.23
CA LYS A 204 -5.55 12.74 6.57
C LYS A 204 -4.30 12.81 5.68
N PHE A 205 -3.63 11.68 5.49
CA PHE A 205 -2.48 11.55 4.60
C PHE A 205 -2.81 12.00 3.17
N GLN A 206 -3.93 11.49 2.64
CA GLN A 206 -4.41 11.83 1.30
C GLN A 206 -4.68 13.33 1.14
N LYS A 207 -5.42 13.92 2.10
CA LYS A 207 -5.77 15.34 2.07
C LYS A 207 -4.53 16.22 2.15
N ARG A 208 -3.61 15.92 3.07
CA ARG A 208 -2.41 16.72 3.33
C ARG A 208 -1.41 16.65 2.17
N GLY A 209 -1.22 15.48 1.57
CA GLY A 209 -0.37 15.32 0.39
C GLY A 209 -0.98 15.84 -0.92
N ASN A 210 -2.20 16.41 -0.90
CA ASN A 210 -3.00 16.71 -2.10
C ASN A 210 -3.09 15.51 -3.07
N TYR A 211 -3.22 14.31 -2.50
CA TYR A 211 -3.22 13.04 -3.21
C TYR A 211 -4.62 12.66 -3.69
N ILE A 212 -5.29 13.57 -4.38
CA ILE A 212 -6.68 13.41 -4.81
C ILE A 212 -6.73 13.32 -6.32
N VAL A 213 -7.15 12.16 -6.84
CA VAL A 213 -7.47 11.98 -8.25
C VAL A 213 -8.98 11.89 -8.43
N ASN A 214 -9.55 12.75 -9.30
CA ASN A 214 -10.99 12.78 -9.56
C ASN A 214 -11.34 11.84 -10.73
N ASP A 215 -11.60 10.58 -10.41
CA ASP A 215 -11.94 9.55 -11.40
C ASP A 215 -13.47 9.43 -11.65
N LYS A 216 -14.30 10.36 -11.16
CA LYS A 216 -15.77 10.27 -11.28
C LYS A 216 -16.30 10.23 -12.72
N LYS A 217 -15.49 10.59 -13.71
CA LYS A 217 -15.86 10.60 -15.13
C LYS A 217 -15.03 9.63 -16.00
N ASP A 218 -14.12 8.84 -15.42
CA ASP A 218 -13.14 8.09 -16.22
C ASP A 218 -13.60 6.64 -16.51
N THR A 219 -14.17 6.45 -17.70
CA THR A 219 -14.56 5.15 -18.25
C THR A 219 -13.34 4.36 -18.75
N LYS A 220 -12.34 4.07 -17.90
CA LYS A 220 -11.13 3.35 -18.36
C LYS A 220 -10.64 2.27 -17.39
N LYS A 221 -11.20 1.07 -17.57
CA LYS A 221 -10.60 -0.21 -17.16
C LYS A 221 -9.30 -0.58 -17.92
N LYS A 222 -8.74 0.29 -18.77
CA LYS A 222 -7.65 -0.04 -19.72
C LYS A 222 -6.21 0.17 -19.23
N ILE A 223 -5.98 0.79 -18.07
CA ILE A 223 -4.61 1.02 -17.56
C ILE A 223 -3.99 -0.27 -16.97
N TRP A 224 -4.81 -1.28 -16.67
CA TRP A 224 -4.40 -2.41 -15.83
C TRP A 224 -4.31 -3.76 -16.57
N ASP A 225 -4.69 -3.84 -17.85
CA ASP A 225 -4.65 -5.09 -18.66
C ASP A 225 -3.36 -5.29 -19.46
N SER A 226 -2.42 -4.34 -19.44
CA SER A 226 -1.13 -4.52 -20.12
C SER A 226 -0.06 -4.99 -19.14
N PRO A 227 0.63 -6.12 -19.41
CA PRO A 227 1.78 -6.51 -18.61
C PRO A 227 2.83 -5.41 -18.78
N ILE A 228 3.11 -4.68 -17.69
CA ILE A 228 4.17 -3.66 -17.61
C ILE A 228 5.48 -4.35 -17.98
N THR A 229 5.79 -4.34 -19.27
CA THR A 229 6.95 -4.95 -19.88
C THR A 229 7.68 -3.84 -20.60
N LYS A 230 8.91 -3.64 -20.12
CA LYS A 230 10.00 -2.92 -20.77
C LYS A 230 9.95 -1.39 -20.62
N ALA A 231 10.89 -0.92 -19.79
CA ALA A 231 11.79 0.19 -20.04
C ALA A 231 11.27 1.35 -20.91
N GLY A 232 11.04 2.49 -20.26
CA GLY A 232 10.88 3.79 -20.92
C GLY A 232 9.56 3.97 -21.65
N VAL A 233 8.92 5.13 -21.48
CA VAL A 233 7.73 5.54 -22.24
C VAL A 233 6.42 4.84 -21.86
N ALA A 234 5.70 5.36 -20.85
CA ALA A 234 4.22 5.32 -20.82
C ALA A 234 3.62 6.06 -19.62
N ILE A 235 3.78 7.39 -19.49
CA ILE A 235 2.79 8.21 -18.77
C ILE A 235 2.53 9.50 -19.56
N GLY A 236 2.20 9.35 -20.84
CA GLY A 236 1.71 10.42 -21.71
C GLY A 236 0.18 10.54 -21.73
N ALA A 237 -0.54 9.87 -20.82
CA ALA A 237 -2.00 9.75 -20.88
C ALA A 237 -2.72 10.19 -19.59
N ILE A 238 -2.07 10.97 -18.73
CA ILE A 238 -2.73 11.63 -17.58
C ILE A 238 -2.50 13.13 -17.67
N TYR A 239 -3.03 13.74 -18.73
CA TYR A 239 -3.34 15.16 -18.75
C TYR A 239 -4.75 15.31 -19.33
N GLY A 240 -5.66 15.88 -18.54
CA GLY A 240 -7.00 16.22 -18.98
C GLY A 240 -6.96 17.11 -20.21
N ALA A 241 -7.96 16.93 -21.08
CA ALA A 241 -8.09 17.61 -22.36
C ALA A 241 -7.97 19.14 -22.23
N GLY A 242 -6.98 19.71 -22.92
CA GLY A 242 -6.82 21.16 -23.07
C GLY A 242 -5.38 21.55 -23.40
N LYS A 243 -5.05 21.58 -24.71
CA LYS A 243 -3.79 22.11 -25.27
C LYS A 243 -2.48 21.48 -24.78
N LEU A 244 -2.07 20.37 -25.40
CA LEU A 244 -0.63 20.09 -25.58
C LEU A 244 -0.39 19.16 -26.79
N GLY A 245 -1.02 19.49 -27.92
CA GLY A 245 -0.67 18.88 -29.21
C GLY A 245 0.33 19.78 -29.92
N LYS A 246 1.63 19.43 -29.90
CA LYS A 246 2.54 19.52 -31.07
C LYS A 246 4.02 19.20 -30.86
N GLU A 247 4.56 18.95 -29.66
CA GLU A 247 6.03 18.98 -29.51
C GLU A 247 6.67 17.78 -28.78
N LEU A 248 6.24 16.54 -29.05
CA LEU A 248 7.00 15.36 -28.58
C LEU A 248 7.16 14.29 -29.67
N GLY A 249 7.28 14.75 -30.92
CA GLY A 249 7.74 13.93 -32.03
C GLY A 249 9.20 14.27 -32.34
N LYS A 250 10.13 13.90 -31.45
CA LYS A 250 11.56 13.77 -31.76
C LYS A 250 12.31 13.19 -30.56
N THR A 251 13.30 12.36 -30.89
CA THR A 251 14.25 11.64 -30.02
C THR A 251 13.72 10.31 -29.46
N SER A 252 14.48 9.22 -29.46
CA SER A 252 15.75 8.88 -30.12
C SER A 252 15.89 7.38 -29.88
N TYR A 253 15.81 6.53 -30.92
CA TYR A 253 16.43 5.18 -31.03
C TYR A 253 15.95 4.53 -32.35
N GLN A 254 16.37 5.13 -33.47
CA GLN A 254 16.51 4.44 -34.76
C GLN A 254 17.76 5.01 -35.42
N THR A 255 18.91 4.55 -34.96
CA THR A 255 20.16 4.65 -35.73
C THR A 255 20.42 3.27 -36.30
N GLY A 256 20.25 3.15 -37.62
CA GLY A 256 20.92 2.15 -38.45
C GLY A 256 20.43 0.70 -38.34
N ARG A 257 19.44 0.34 -39.17
CA ARG A 257 19.49 -0.95 -39.87
C ARG A 257 19.16 -0.75 -41.34
N ASN A 258 20.19 -0.99 -42.16
CA ASN A 258 20.12 -1.22 -43.60
C ASN A 258 19.00 -2.23 -43.90
N LEU A 259 17.95 -1.77 -44.57
CA LEU A 259 17.01 -2.64 -45.25
C LEU A 259 17.65 -3.00 -46.59
N GLY A 260 18.16 -4.23 -46.68
CA GLY A 260 18.65 -4.80 -47.93
C GLY A 260 17.54 -4.81 -48.98
N GLY A 261 17.76 -4.09 -50.07
CA GLY A 261 16.91 -4.14 -51.24
C GLY A 261 17.08 -5.49 -51.95
N LYS A 262 16.01 -6.27 -52.02
CA LYS A 262 15.86 -7.34 -53.02
C LYS A 262 14.47 -7.27 -53.61
N PHE A 263 14.33 -6.46 -54.65
CA PHE A 263 13.54 -6.75 -55.84
C PHE A 263 14.14 -5.94 -56.99
N GLN A 264 14.91 -6.61 -57.85
CA GLN A 264 15.36 -6.06 -59.12
C GLN A 264 14.17 -6.07 -60.09
N SER A 265 13.76 -4.88 -60.54
CA SER A 265 12.98 -4.76 -61.78
C SER A 265 13.99 -4.77 -62.94
N ARG A 266 13.89 -5.80 -63.79
CA ARG A 266 14.56 -5.86 -65.09
C ARG A 266 13.60 -5.27 -66.13
N GLY A 267 13.85 -4.04 -66.55
CA GLY A 267 13.30 -3.42 -67.74
C GLY A 267 14.46 -2.97 -68.63
N LYS A 268 14.27 -3.14 -69.95
CA LYS A 268 15.23 -2.90 -71.04
C LYS A 268 15.90 -1.53 -71.01
#